data_AF-A0AA37PMC9-F1
#
_entry.id   AF-A0AA37PMC9-F1
#
_cell.length_a   1.000
_cell.length_b   1.000
_cell.length_c   1.000
_cell.angle_alpha   90.00
_cell.angle_beta   90.00
_cell.angle_gamma   90.00
#
_symmetry.space_group_name_H-M   'P 1'
#
loop_
_entity.id
_entity.type
_entity.pdbx_description
1 polymer ?
#
loop_
_entity_poly.entity_id
_entity_poly.type
_entity_poly.pdbx_seq_one_letter_code
_entity_poly.pdbx_strand_id
1 'polypeptide(L)'
;MNLPLRIGFAVSLLGSAESHAYLYVHGYRHIPMIGMGFLVQASVSFAVAVLIALGGPWWLRWAAAAVAGGSLVAFAASRTAGLFGFTEHGWDPTPYATISVGAEVLTVLLWMLADYPWGVRFGRFRRAREPTTSASM
;
A
#
# COMPACT_ATOMS: atom_id res chain seq x y z
N MET A 1 -1.24 14.00 6.57
CA MET A 1 -1.05 12.75 7.33
C MET A 1 -0.10 13.00 8.49
N ASN A 2 -0.38 12.47 9.68
CA ASN A 2 0.51 12.60 10.83
C ASN A 2 1.80 11.81 10.58
N LEU A 3 2.93 12.31 11.09
CA LEU A 3 4.26 11.73 10.84
C LEU A 3 4.37 10.21 11.13
N PRO A 4 3.80 9.68 12.23
CA PRO A 4 3.86 8.23 12.51
C PRO A 4 3.17 7.38 11.44
N LEU A 5 1.97 7.80 11.00
CA LEU A 5 1.25 7.09 9.93
C LEU A 5 2.02 7.14 8.61
N ARG A 6 2.65 8.29 8.31
CA ARG A 6 3.47 8.45 7.10
C ARG A 6 4.65 7.50 7.08
N ILE A 7 5.35 7.39 8.20
CA ILE A 7 6.46 6.44 8.37
C ILE A 7 5.93 5.00 8.28
N GLY A 8 4.83 4.70 8.96
CA GLY A 8 4.22 3.36 8.94
C GLY A 8 3.89 2.89 7.53
N PHE A 9 3.18 3.71 6.75
CA PHE A 9 2.87 3.40 5.34
C PHE A 9 4.12 3.25 4.48
N ALA A 10 5.10 4.14 4.64
CA ALA A 10 6.32 4.07 3.84
C ALA A 10 7.09 2.79 4.13
N VAL A 11 7.29 2.44 5.41
CA VAL A 11 8.01 1.23 5.82
C VAL A 11 7.26 -0.04 5.38
N SER A 12 5.94 -0.09 5.56
CA SER A 12 5.16 -1.27 5.17
C SER A 12 5.18 -1.48 3.65
N LEU A 13 4.99 -0.42 2.85
CA LEU A 13 5.03 -0.52 1.40
C LEU A 13 6.44 -0.85 0.87
N LEU A 14 7.49 -0.33 1.50
CA LEU A 14 8.87 -0.70 1.14
C LEU A 14 9.16 -2.17 1.42
N GLY A 15 8.76 -2.70 2.58
CA GLY A 15 8.90 -4.12 2.90
C GLY A 15 8.13 -5.03 1.93
N SER A 16 6.94 -4.61 1.52
CA SER A 16 6.15 -5.31 0.50
C SER A 16 6.85 -5.27 -0.87
N ALA A 17 7.35 -4.10 -1.28
CA ALA A 17 8.04 -3.91 -2.56
C ALA A 17 9.34 -4.74 -2.64
N GLU A 18 10.14 -4.73 -1.58
CA GLU A 18 11.37 -5.53 -1.50
C GLU A 18 11.06 -7.03 -1.59
N SER A 19 10.06 -7.50 -0.83
CA SER A 19 9.65 -8.90 -0.84
C SER A 19 9.17 -9.33 -2.23
N HIS A 20 8.31 -8.53 -2.88
CA HIS A 20 7.82 -8.84 -4.22
C HIS A 20 8.90 -8.78 -5.29
N ALA A 21 9.83 -7.83 -5.20
CA ALA A 21 10.98 -7.78 -6.09
C ALA A 21 11.88 -9.02 -5.92
N TYR A 22 12.10 -9.46 -4.68
CA TYR A 22 12.85 -10.68 -4.40
C TYR A 22 12.17 -11.91 -5.01
N LEU A 23 10.87 -12.07 -4.76
CA LEU A 23 10.06 -13.18 -5.27
C LEU A 23 10.02 -13.18 -6.81
N TYR A 24 9.91 -12.01 -7.43
CA TYR A 24 10.04 -11.87 -8.89
C TYR A 24 11.37 -12.44 -9.37
N VAL A 25 12.50 -11.92 -8.85
CA VAL A 25 13.84 -12.29 -9.34
C VAL A 25 14.16 -13.76 -9.10
N HIS A 26 13.81 -14.31 -7.94
CA HIS A 26 14.28 -15.62 -7.48
C HIS A 26 13.26 -16.76 -7.62
N GLY A 27 11.98 -16.47 -7.90
CA GLY A 27 10.94 -17.50 -8.01
C GLY A 27 10.09 -17.37 -9.26
N TYR A 28 9.48 -16.19 -9.48
CA TYR A 28 8.33 -16.08 -10.37
C TYR A 28 8.57 -15.42 -11.71
N ARG A 29 9.75 -14.84 -11.98
CA ARG A 29 10.05 -14.12 -13.24
C ARG A 29 9.80 -14.93 -14.51
N HIS A 30 9.85 -16.27 -14.42
CA HIS A 30 9.68 -17.17 -15.56
C HIS A 30 8.23 -17.62 -15.78
N ILE A 31 7.31 -17.30 -14.86
CA ILE A 31 5.90 -17.64 -14.97
C ILE A 31 5.17 -16.42 -15.56
N PRO A 32 4.70 -16.48 -16.82
CA PRO A 32 3.98 -15.38 -17.45
C PRO A 32 2.76 -14.95 -16.62
N MET A 33 2.41 -13.68 -16.67
CA MET A 33 1.37 -13.03 -15.84
C MET A 33 1.67 -12.98 -14.33
N ILE A 34 2.08 -14.08 -13.70
CA ILE A 34 2.42 -14.13 -12.27
C ILE A 34 3.66 -13.28 -11.99
N GLY A 35 4.76 -13.54 -12.69
CA GLY A 35 5.98 -12.74 -12.55
C GLY A 35 5.75 -11.26 -12.87
N MET A 36 4.94 -10.94 -13.89
CA MET A 36 4.58 -9.56 -14.19
C MET A 36 3.77 -8.91 -13.07
N GLY A 37 2.86 -9.66 -12.43
CA GLY A 37 2.13 -9.22 -11.25
C GLY A 37 3.07 -8.85 -10.11
N PHE A 38 4.06 -9.69 -9.80
CA PHE A 38 5.07 -9.39 -8.77
C PHE A 38 5.87 -8.13 -9.08
N LEU A 39 6.31 -7.96 -10.34
CA LEU A 39 7.08 -6.78 -10.75
C LEU A 39 6.24 -5.50 -10.68
N VAL A 40 5.00 -5.54 -11.14
CA VAL A 40 4.07 -4.40 -11.09
C VAL A 40 3.77 -4.04 -9.64
N GLN A 41 3.45 -5.02 -8.80
CA GLN A 41 3.20 -4.81 -7.38
C GLN A 41 4.43 -4.15 -6.73
N ALA A 42 5.63 -4.69 -6.95
CA ALA A 42 6.86 -4.15 -6.35
C ALA A 42 7.09 -2.69 -6.77
N SER A 43 6.94 -2.40 -8.07
CA SER A 43 7.15 -1.08 -8.64
C SER A 43 6.14 -0.05 -8.11
N VAL A 44 4.85 -0.41 -8.05
CA VAL A 44 3.80 0.48 -7.57
C VAL A 44 3.94 0.70 -6.07
N SER A 45 4.16 -0.35 -5.28
CA SER A 45 4.37 -0.25 -3.84
C SER A 45 5.56 0.66 -3.51
N PHE A 46 6.69 0.50 -4.21
CA PHE A 46 7.86 1.37 -4.04
C PHE A 46 7.54 2.83 -4.39
N ALA A 47 6.91 3.07 -5.54
CA ALA A 47 6.56 4.43 -5.97
C ALA A 47 5.61 5.11 -4.97
N VAL A 48 4.57 4.41 -4.51
CA VAL A 48 3.62 4.93 -3.52
C VAL A 48 4.32 5.18 -2.18
N ALA A 49 5.24 4.30 -1.76
CA ALA A 49 6.02 4.48 -0.53
C ALA A 49 6.84 5.77 -0.58
N VAL A 50 7.55 6.02 -1.68
CA VAL A 50 8.35 7.24 -1.88
C VAL A 50 7.46 8.48 -1.90
N LEU A 51 6.36 8.45 -2.65
CA LEU A 51 5.43 9.59 -2.71
C LEU A 51 4.82 9.91 -1.34
N ILE A 52 4.44 8.89 -0.57
CA ILE A 52 3.97 9.06 0.82
C ILE A 52 5.11 9.59 1.71
N ALA A 53 6.30 9.03 1.60
CA ALA A 53 7.48 9.44 2.36
C ALA A 53 7.90 10.88 2.06
N LEU A 54 7.60 11.43 0.88
CA LEU A 54 7.81 12.83 0.49
C LEU A 54 6.64 13.76 0.86
N GLY A 55 5.54 13.22 1.37
CA GLY A 55 4.42 14.02 1.87
C GLY A 55 3.34 14.26 0.84
N GLY A 56 3.17 13.31 -0.09
CA GLY A 56 2.16 13.37 -1.12
C GLY A 56 0.72 13.45 -0.61
N PRO A 57 -0.24 13.62 -1.53
CA PRO A 57 -1.62 13.93 -1.21
C PRO A 57 -2.34 12.80 -0.45
N TRP A 58 -3.43 13.17 0.23
CA TRP A 58 -4.18 12.27 1.11
C TRP A 58 -4.71 11.00 0.41
N TRP A 59 -5.01 11.07 -0.89
CA TRP A 59 -5.53 9.95 -1.67
C TRP A 59 -4.50 8.82 -1.88
N LEU A 60 -3.20 9.08 -1.65
CA LEU A 60 -2.17 8.02 -1.72
C LEU A 60 -2.40 6.89 -0.71
N ARG A 61 -3.15 7.15 0.37
CA ARG A 61 -3.54 6.11 1.34
C ARG A 61 -4.48 5.08 0.71
N TRP A 62 -5.41 5.55 -0.13
CA TRP A 62 -6.32 4.69 -0.88
C TRP A 62 -5.56 3.89 -1.93
N ALA A 63 -4.59 4.49 -2.60
CA ALA A 63 -3.70 3.78 -3.52
C ALA A 63 -2.90 2.69 -2.78
N ALA A 64 -2.31 3.00 -1.62
CA ALA A 64 -1.61 2.04 -0.79
C ALA A 64 -2.52 0.85 -0.37
N ALA A 65 -3.74 1.16 0.08
CA ALA A 65 -4.72 0.15 0.45
C ALA A 65 -5.18 -0.71 -0.73
N ALA A 66 -5.38 -0.11 -1.91
CA ALA A 66 -5.77 -0.84 -3.11
C ALA A 66 -4.69 -1.81 -3.57
N VAL A 67 -3.42 -1.40 -3.53
CA VAL A 67 -2.28 -2.25 -3.92
C VAL A 67 -2.08 -3.39 -2.93
N ALA A 68 -2.07 -3.10 -1.62
CA ALA A 68 -1.93 -4.10 -0.58
C ALA A 68 -3.12 -5.07 -0.55
N GLY A 69 -4.35 -4.54 -0.62
CA GLY A 69 -5.58 -5.34 -0.64
C GLY A 69 -5.68 -6.21 -1.89
N GLY A 70 -5.35 -5.68 -3.06
CA GLY A 70 -5.32 -6.45 -4.31
C GLY A 70 -4.31 -7.61 -4.25
N SER A 71 -3.13 -7.37 -3.66
CA SER A 71 -2.13 -8.41 -3.46
C SER A 71 -2.60 -9.52 -2.51
N LEU A 72 -3.19 -9.16 -1.36
CA LEU A 72 -3.77 -10.13 -0.42
C LEU A 72 -4.88 -10.97 -1.06
N VAL A 73 -5.73 -10.34 -1.88
CA VAL A 73 -6.77 -11.07 -2.63
C VAL A 73 -6.16 -12.01 -3.66
N ALA A 74 -5.14 -11.57 -4.40
CA ALA A 74 -4.43 -12.42 -5.36
C ALA A 74 -3.74 -13.61 -4.67
N PHE A 75 -3.11 -13.38 -3.53
CA PHE A 75 -2.50 -14.41 -2.71
C PHE A 75 -3.53 -15.42 -2.18
N ALA A 76 -4.66 -14.95 -1.65
CA ALA A 76 -5.75 -15.82 -1.21
C ALA A 76 -6.34 -16.63 -2.40
N ALA A 77 -6.53 -16.00 -3.55
CA ALA A 77 -7.01 -16.65 -4.77
C ALA A 77 -6.02 -17.74 -5.24
N SER A 78 -4.72 -17.46 -5.23
CA SER A 78 -3.68 -18.43 -5.62
C SER A 78 -3.68 -19.71 -4.77
N ARG A 79 -4.20 -19.64 -3.54
CA ARG A 79 -4.27 -20.77 -2.60
C ARG A 79 -5.61 -21.51 -2.61
N THR A 80 -6.66 -20.92 -3.18
CA THR A 80 -8.03 -21.44 -3.11
C THR A 80 -8.57 -21.87 -4.47
N ALA A 81 -8.49 -20.99 -5.46
CA ALA A 81 -8.97 -21.23 -6.82
C ALA A 81 -7.82 -21.39 -7.82
N GLY A 82 -6.60 -21.03 -7.43
CA GLY A 82 -5.49 -20.81 -8.33
C GLY A 82 -5.63 -19.48 -9.09
N LEU A 83 -4.51 -18.99 -9.62
CA LEU A 83 -4.43 -17.76 -10.40
C LEU A 83 -3.84 -18.11 -11.77
N PHE A 84 -4.60 -18.00 -12.86
CA PHE A 84 -4.12 -18.33 -14.21
C PHE A 84 -3.52 -19.75 -14.35
N GLY A 85 -4.06 -20.73 -13.62
CA GLY A 85 -3.53 -22.11 -13.59
C GLY A 85 -2.34 -22.32 -12.65
N PHE A 86 -1.90 -21.28 -11.93
CA PHE A 86 -0.90 -21.35 -10.89
C PHE A 86 -1.56 -21.51 -9.51
N THR A 87 -1.19 -22.57 -8.78
CA THR A 87 -1.64 -22.79 -7.39
C THR A 87 -0.43 -22.87 -6.49
N GLU A 88 -0.46 -22.12 -5.40
CA GLU A 88 0.64 -22.04 -4.46
C GLU A 88 0.28 -22.76 -3.16
N HIS A 89 1.18 -23.61 -2.67
CA HIS A 89 0.98 -24.37 -1.44
C HIS A 89 2.05 -24.03 -0.41
N GLY A 90 1.64 -23.75 0.82
CA GLY A 90 2.55 -23.41 1.92
C GLY A 90 3.08 -21.97 1.85
N TRP A 91 4.24 -21.74 2.47
CA TRP A 91 4.88 -20.43 2.60
C TRP A 91 6.17 -20.32 1.77
N ASP A 92 6.37 -21.24 0.84
CA ASP A 92 7.51 -21.23 -0.07
C ASP A 92 7.28 -20.18 -1.18
N PRO A 93 8.20 -19.25 -1.46
CA PRO A 93 9.52 -19.02 -0.83
C PRO A 93 9.46 -18.37 0.56
N THR A 94 9.99 -19.07 1.56
CA THR A 94 10.21 -18.51 2.90
C THR A 94 11.51 -17.70 2.91
N PRO A 95 11.61 -16.58 3.68
CA PRO A 95 10.59 -15.95 4.52
C PRO A 95 9.76 -14.87 3.80
N TYR A 96 10.06 -14.57 2.53
CA TYR A 96 9.57 -13.37 1.84
C TYR A 96 8.06 -13.37 1.57
N ALA A 97 7.44 -14.54 1.37
CA ALA A 97 5.98 -14.64 1.27
C ALA A 97 5.30 -14.14 2.57
N THR A 98 5.81 -14.54 3.73
CA THR A 98 5.26 -14.14 5.04
C THR A 98 5.52 -12.66 5.33
N ILE A 99 6.72 -12.17 5.03
CA ILE A 99 7.09 -10.75 5.21
C ILE A 99 6.17 -9.87 4.35
N SER A 100 5.94 -10.28 3.11
CA SER A 100 5.06 -9.55 2.20
C SER A 100 3.62 -9.46 2.71
N VAL A 101 3.02 -10.60 3.08
CA VAL A 101 1.64 -10.63 3.62
C VAL A 101 1.54 -9.79 4.89
N GLY A 102 2.53 -9.88 5.78
CA GLY A 102 2.57 -9.06 7.00
C GLY A 102 2.62 -7.56 6.69
N ALA A 103 3.45 -7.17 5.71
CA ALA A 103 3.57 -5.78 5.26
C ALA A 103 2.27 -5.25 4.62
N GLU A 104 1.58 -6.09 3.86
CA GLU A 104 0.31 -5.75 3.22
C GLU A 104 -0.82 -5.62 4.23
N VAL A 105 -0.94 -6.56 5.16
CA VAL A 105 -1.89 -6.49 6.27
C VAL A 105 -1.66 -5.22 7.09
N LEU A 106 -0.41 -4.92 7.43
CA LEU A 106 -0.07 -3.68 8.14
C LEU A 106 -0.52 -2.44 7.34
N THR A 107 -0.29 -2.41 6.03
CA THR A 107 -0.71 -1.31 5.15
C THR A 107 -2.22 -1.11 5.18
N VAL A 108 -3.00 -2.19 5.08
CA VAL A 108 -4.47 -2.13 5.15
C VAL A 108 -4.95 -1.67 6.53
N LEU A 109 -4.34 -2.16 7.61
CA LEU A 109 -4.67 -1.75 8.98
C LEU A 109 -4.38 -0.26 9.22
N LEU A 110 -3.23 0.24 8.74
CA LEU A 110 -2.89 1.67 8.82
C LEU A 110 -3.88 2.54 8.05
N TRP A 111 -4.37 2.06 6.90
CA TRP A 111 -5.42 2.72 6.14
C TRP A 111 -6.75 2.76 6.91
N MET A 112 -7.20 1.62 7.45
CA MET A 112 -8.42 1.57 8.27
C MET A 112 -8.34 2.48 9.49
N LEU A 113 -7.20 2.51 10.19
CA LEU A 113 -6.97 3.39 11.33
C LEU A 113 -6.93 4.87 10.94
N ALA A 114 -6.41 5.19 9.75
CA ALA A 114 -6.32 6.56 9.27
C ALA A 114 -7.67 7.13 8.78
N ASP A 115 -8.60 6.26 8.34
CA ASP A 115 -9.92 6.63 7.83
C ASP A 115 -11.08 6.24 8.78
N TYR A 116 -10.79 5.72 9.98
CA TYR A 116 -11.82 5.36 10.97
C TYR A 116 -12.66 6.60 11.37
N PRO A 117 -13.99 6.58 11.18
CA PRO A 117 -14.83 7.78 11.22
C PRO A 117 -15.01 8.44 12.60
N TRP A 118 -14.40 7.91 13.67
CA TRP A 118 -14.56 8.44 15.04
C TRP A 118 -13.28 8.95 15.71
N GLY A 119 -12.12 8.90 15.04
CA GLY A 119 -10.85 9.34 15.64
C GLY A 119 -10.05 10.22 14.68
N VAL A 120 -9.92 11.50 15.02
CA VAL A 120 -9.00 12.49 14.42
C VAL A 120 -9.22 12.89 12.95
N ARG A 121 -10.31 13.63 12.73
CA ARG A 121 -10.35 14.73 11.73
C ARG A 121 -9.31 15.81 12.09
N PHE A 122 -8.03 15.58 11.81
CA PHE A 122 -7.03 16.64 11.80
C PHE A 122 -6.96 17.29 10.42
N GLY A 123 -7.40 18.56 10.36
CA GLY A 123 -7.11 19.44 9.23
C GLY A 123 -8.32 19.95 8.46
N ARG A 124 -9.30 20.51 9.20
CA ARG A 124 -10.17 21.62 8.79
C ARG A 124 -9.60 22.38 7.59
N PHE A 125 -10.35 22.43 6.49
CA PHE A 125 -10.22 23.45 5.46
C PHE A 125 -10.34 24.83 6.12
N ARG A 126 -9.23 25.37 6.64
CA ARG A 126 -9.09 26.77 7.00
C ARG A 126 -8.50 27.50 5.79
N ARG A 127 -9.31 27.57 4.74
CA ARG A 127 -9.28 28.72 3.84
C ARG A 127 -10.61 29.45 4.06
N ALA A 128 -10.78 29.96 5.27
CA ALA A 128 -11.66 31.10 5.49
C ALA A 128 -11.08 32.20 4.60
N ARG A 129 -11.76 32.49 3.50
CA ARG A 129 -11.55 33.77 2.81
C ARG A 129 -11.82 34.82 3.87
N GLU A 130 -10.81 35.65 4.16
CA GLU A 130 -11.00 36.85 4.96
C GLU A 130 -12.20 37.62 4.42
N PRO A 131 -13.13 38.08 5.28
CA PRO A 131 -13.96 39.21 4.92
C PRO A 131 -13.02 40.40 4.81
N THR A 132 -12.78 40.89 3.59
CA THR A 132 -12.23 42.23 3.37
C THR A 132 -13.24 43.22 3.93
N THR A 133 -13.09 43.50 5.21
CA THR A 133 -13.65 44.68 5.87
C THR A 133 -12.79 45.85 5.43
N SER A 134 -13.09 46.45 4.28
CA SER A 134 -12.70 47.85 4.04
C SER A 134 -13.86 48.72 4.51
N ALA A 135 -13.62 49.41 5.62
CA ALA A 135 -14.49 50.39 6.19
C ALA A 135 -14.66 51.61 5.26
N SER A 136 -15.87 52.19 5.29
CA SER A 136 -16.18 53.63 5.21
C SER A 136 -15.47 54.51 4.16
N MET A 137 -16.20 54.88 3.11
CA MET A 137 -16.52 56.28 2.74
C MET A 137 -17.87 56.31 2.02
#